data_AF-A0AAV3ZKU1-F1
#
_entry.id   AF-A0AAV3ZKU1-F1
#
_cell.length_a   1.000
_cell.length_b   1.000
_cell.length_c   1.000
_cell.angle_alpha   90.00
_cell.angle_beta   90.00
_cell.angle_gamma   90.00
#
_symmetry.space_group_name_H-M   'P 1'
#
loop_
_entity.id
_entity.type
_entity.pdbx_description
1 polymer ?
#
loop_
_entity_poly.entity_id
_entity_poly.type
_entity_poly.pdbx_seq_one_letter_code
_entity_poly.pdbx_strand_id
1 'polypeptide(L)'
;MKSAKFFTKCHLTKGYWQIPMHEDSKAYTAFQTTQGLMEFNYMPFGLSTAACTFQRAMLDTLGKLPFVVSYSDDVLIFSKSWEEHLEHIEKRLSALREAGFTVKPSKTIVGCEHINFLGHIVGKRQLKPDENKTEKIRNLKVPTTKKEVRSILGLLNYYRRFVHNFSAIAQPLTELTKKSSPNKIVWTPECQERRDAIKKCLTSEPLLKVPDPSKPFVV
;
A
#
# COMPACT_ATOMS: atom_id res chain seq x y z
N MET A 1 -11.86 10.36 -6.07
CA MET A 1 -10.89 9.76 -7.03
C MET A 1 -11.50 9.37 -8.38
N LYS A 2 -12.78 8.98 -8.45
CA LYS A 2 -13.38 8.26 -9.59
C LYS A 2 -13.40 8.99 -10.94
N SER A 3 -13.41 10.32 -10.92
CA SER A 3 -13.37 11.19 -12.11
C SER A 3 -12.11 12.07 -12.13
N ALA A 4 -11.11 11.76 -11.30
CA ALA A 4 -9.90 12.55 -11.23
C ALA A 4 -9.05 12.35 -12.50
N LYS A 5 -8.47 13.45 -12.97
CA LYS A 5 -7.54 13.50 -14.10
C LYS A 5 -6.12 13.76 -13.65
N PHE A 6 -5.93 14.49 -12.55
CA PHE A 6 -4.62 14.88 -12.04
C PHE A 6 -4.36 14.27 -10.68
N PHE A 7 -3.15 13.77 -10.49
CA PHE A 7 -2.71 13.11 -9.29
C PHE A 7 -1.35 13.67 -8.85
N THR A 8 -1.21 13.96 -7.56
CA THR A 8 0.06 14.33 -6.94
C THR A 8 0.28 13.46 -5.72
N LYS A 9 1.41 12.74 -5.68
CA LYS A 9 1.82 11.95 -4.53
C LYS A 9 3.00 12.61 -3.86
N CYS A 10 2.98 12.68 -2.54
CA CYS A 10 4.14 13.05 -1.76
C CYS A 10 4.40 12.01 -0.65
N HIS A 11 5.64 11.99 -0.18
CA HIS A 11 6.07 11.12 0.90
C HIS A 11 6.60 11.98 2.05
N LEU A 12 6.24 11.66 3.29
CA LEU A 12 6.72 12.40 4.45
C LEU A 12 8.18 12.04 4.78
N THR A 13 8.94 13.02 5.29
CA THR A 13 10.36 12.82 5.64
C THR A 13 10.49 12.10 6.97
N LYS A 14 10.81 10.80 6.96
CA LYS A 14 10.98 10.01 8.21
C LYS A 14 9.75 10.17 9.13
N GLY A 15 8.54 9.89 8.64
CA GLY A 15 7.29 10.33 9.28
C GLY A 15 7.19 10.06 10.78
N TYR A 16 7.61 8.89 11.26
CA TYR A 16 7.56 8.58 12.70
C TYR A 16 8.38 9.57 13.55
N TRP A 17 9.56 9.98 13.09
CA TRP A 17 10.39 10.96 13.80
C TRP A 17 9.83 12.39 13.79
N GLN A 18 8.69 12.62 13.14
CA GLN A 18 7.98 13.89 13.19
C GLN A 18 6.90 13.92 14.28
N ILE A 19 6.59 12.77 14.88
CA ILE A 19 5.61 12.68 15.97
C ILE A 19 6.35 12.71 17.31
N PRO A 20 6.10 13.70 18.18
CA PRO A 20 6.72 13.74 19.50
C PRO A 20 6.22 12.58 20.36
N MET A 21 7.11 12.03 21.19
CA MET A 21 6.73 11.11 22.25
C MET A 21 6.07 11.89 23.39
N HIS A 22 5.04 11.31 23.99
CA HIS A 22 4.51 11.81 25.25
C HIS A 22 5.61 11.72 26.33
N GLU A 23 5.75 12.72 27.19
CA GLU A 23 6.82 12.80 28.21
C GLU A 23 6.89 11.51 29.06
N ASP A 24 5.75 11.07 29.59
CA ASP A 24 5.67 9.84 30.40
C ASP A 24 6.01 8.55 29.66
N SER A 25 6.10 8.59 28.32
CA SER A 25 6.39 7.42 27.48
C SER A 25 7.82 7.39 26.94
N LYS A 26 8.61 8.46 27.11
CA LYS A 26 9.99 8.53 26.58
C LYS A 26 10.89 7.47 27.20
N ALA A 27 10.79 7.24 28.51
CA ALA A 27 11.59 6.25 29.22
C ALA A 27 11.42 4.81 28.67
N TYR A 28 10.25 4.46 28.12
CA TYR A 28 10.02 3.13 27.51
C TYR A 28 10.74 2.95 26.17
N THR A 29 11.30 4.02 25.61
CA THR A 29 12.07 3.98 24.37
C THR A 29 13.58 3.92 24.62
N ALA A 30 13.99 3.77 25.88
CA ALA A 30 15.39 3.83 26.26
C ALA A 30 16.23 2.74 25.57
N PHE A 31 17.44 3.09 25.14
CA PHE A 31 18.41 2.20 24.53
C PHE A 31 19.82 2.52 25.05
N GLN A 32 20.66 1.50 25.15
CA GLN A 32 22.03 1.64 25.65
C GLN A 32 23.01 1.88 24.51
N THR A 33 23.91 2.83 24.72
CA THR A 33 25.07 3.08 23.86
C THR A 33 26.35 2.92 24.68
N THR A 34 27.51 2.99 24.03
CA THR A 34 28.81 3.05 24.72
C THR A 34 28.98 4.31 25.58
N GLN A 35 28.14 5.33 25.37
CA GLN A 35 28.17 6.61 26.07
C GLN A 35 27.10 6.73 27.17
N GLY A 36 26.26 5.70 27.36
CA GLY A 36 25.23 5.67 28.39
C GLY A 36 23.85 5.29 27.85
N LEU A 37 22.85 5.42 28.74
CA LEU A 37 21.45 5.19 28.44
C LEU A 37 20.85 6.45 27.81
N MET A 38 20.21 6.30 26.66
CA MET A 38 19.52 7.39 25.95
C MET A 38 18.06 7.01 25.70
N GLU A 39 17.20 8.00 25.48
CA GLU A 39 15.79 7.81 25.13
C GLU A 39 15.39 8.67 23.94
N PHE A 40 14.27 8.33 23.29
CA PHE A 40 13.77 9.07 22.15
C PHE A 40 12.76 10.14 22.55
N ASN A 41 13.00 11.37 22.08
CA ASN A 41 12.03 12.48 22.17
C ASN A 41 10.92 12.40 21.10
N TYR A 42 11.16 11.69 20.00
CA TYR A 42 10.24 11.51 18.88
C TYR A 42 10.04 10.03 18.61
N MET A 43 8.88 9.66 18.09
CA MET A 43 8.45 8.27 17.98
C MET A 43 9.44 7.43 17.16
N PRO A 44 10.18 6.48 17.78
CA PRO A 44 11.18 5.70 17.09
C PRO A 44 10.57 4.65 16.16
N PHE A 45 11.37 4.21 15.19
CA PHE A 45 11.02 3.05 14.36
C PHE A 45 11.06 1.77 15.22
N GLY A 46 10.14 0.85 14.94
CA GLY A 46 10.08 -0.46 15.61
C GLY A 46 9.04 -0.57 16.71
N LEU A 47 8.43 0.53 17.16
CA LEU A 47 7.29 0.45 18.07
C LEU A 47 6.10 -0.20 17.38
N SER A 48 5.47 -1.17 18.04
CA SER A 48 4.34 -1.93 17.52
C SER A 48 3.12 -1.06 17.18
N THR A 49 2.96 0.08 17.86
CA THR A 49 1.85 1.02 17.69
C THR A 49 2.18 2.21 16.80
N ALA A 50 3.43 2.36 16.33
CA ALA A 50 3.88 3.56 15.60
C ALA A 50 3.01 3.85 14.37
N ALA A 51 2.71 2.82 13.58
CA ALA A 51 1.90 2.96 12.37
C ALA A 51 0.47 3.43 12.67
N CYS A 52 -0.14 2.95 13.76
CA CYS A 52 -1.49 3.34 14.16
C CYS A 52 -1.52 4.79 14.64
N THR A 53 -0.56 5.18 15.50
CA THR A 53 -0.42 6.57 15.97
C THR A 53 -0.18 7.53 14.80
N PHE A 54 0.70 7.14 13.87
CA PHE A 54 0.99 7.94 12.69
C PHE A 54 -0.23 8.10 11.79
N GLN A 55 -0.94 7.01 11.49
CA GLN A 55 -2.14 7.08 10.67
C GLN A 55 -3.23 7.95 11.31
N ARG A 56 -3.38 7.93 12.64
CA ARG A 56 -4.30 8.82 13.36
C ARG A 56 -3.90 10.28 13.18
N ALA A 57 -2.64 10.64 13.40
CA ALA A 57 -2.16 12.01 13.18
C ALA A 57 -2.40 12.50 11.73
N MET A 58 -2.20 11.61 10.75
CA MET A 58 -2.49 11.92 9.34
C MET A 58 -3.99 12.09 9.06
N LEU A 59 -4.85 11.31 9.70
CA LEU A 59 -6.31 11.47 9.60
C LEU A 59 -6.77 12.77 10.26
N ASP A 60 -6.21 13.13 11.41
CA ASP A 60 -6.53 14.38 12.10
C ASP A 60 -6.10 15.59 11.26
N THR A 61 -4.95 15.50 10.59
CA THR A 61 -4.38 16.58 9.76
C THR A 61 -5.07 16.70 8.39
N LEU A 62 -5.31 15.59 7.70
CA LEU A 62 -5.74 15.59 6.30
C LEU A 62 -7.10 14.94 6.05
N GLY A 63 -7.68 14.23 7.03
CA GLY A 63 -8.88 13.41 6.85
C GLY A 63 -10.14 14.22 6.51
N LYS A 64 -10.15 15.52 6.81
CA LYS A 64 -11.23 16.44 6.40
C LYS A 64 -11.16 16.86 4.93
N LEU A 65 -10.03 16.64 4.27
CA LEU A 65 -9.83 17.02 2.86
C LEU A 65 -10.35 15.89 1.95
N PRO A 66 -11.49 16.06 1.26
CA PRO A 66 -12.15 14.98 0.50
C PRO A 66 -11.36 14.54 -0.75
N PHE A 67 -10.34 15.32 -1.12
CA PHE A 67 -9.46 15.09 -2.26
C PHE A 67 -8.12 14.46 -1.89
N VAL A 68 -7.92 14.07 -0.62
CA VAL A 68 -6.70 13.43 -0.11
C VAL A 68 -6.97 11.97 0.24
N VAL A 69 -5.99 11.10 -0.02
CA VAL A 69 -5.87 9.77 0.59
C VAL A 69 -4.48 9.67 1.22
N SER A 70 -4.43 9.40 2.52
CA SER A 70 -3.18 9.13 3.24
C SER A 70 -3.13 7.68 3.71
N TYR A 71 -1.98 7.04 3.53
CA TYR A 71 -1.71 5.73 4.10
C TYR A 71 -0.25 5.67 4.50
N SER A 72 0.00 5.64 5.82
CA SER A 72 1.34 5.82 6.36
C SER A 72 2.00 7.08 5.74
N ASP A 73 3.30 7.03 5.45
CA ASP A 73 4.06 8.14 4.89
C ASP A 73 3.62 8.58 3.47
N ASP A 74 2.80 7.79 2.76
CA ASP A 74 2.36 8.11 1.40
C ASP A 74 1.03 8.87 1.40
N VAL A 75 1.06 10.09 0.85
CA VAL A 75 -0.11 10.97 0.73
C VAL A 75 -0.37 11.27 -0.74
N LEU A 76 -1.57 10.98 -1.19
CA LEU A 76 -2.03 11.21 -2.55
C LEU A 76 -3.15 12.24 -2.56
N ILE A 77 -3.09 13.17 -3.51
CA ILE A 77 -4.24 14.01 -3.86
C ILE A 77 -4.69 13.75 -5.28
N PHE A 78 -5.96 14.02 -5.54
CA PHE A 78 -6.58 13.82 -6.84
C PHE A 78 -7.57 14.95 -7.16
N SER A 79 -7.59 15.41 -8.42
CA SER A 79 -8.48 16.52 -8.87
C SER A 79 -8.99 16.29 -10.28
N LYS A 80 -10.07 16.97 -10.67
CA LYS A 80 -10.72 16.83 -12.00
C LYS A 80 -10.15 17.81 -13.03
N SER A 81 -9.80 19.03 -12.63
CA SER A 81 -9.10 20.02 -13.46
C SER A 81 -7.73 20.37 -12.89
N TRP A 82 -6.92 21.08 -13.68
CA TRP A 82 -5.58 21.49 -13.27
C TRP A 82 -5.64 22.61 -12.22
N GLU A 83 -6.57 23.54 -12.38
CA GLU A 83 -6.79 24.68 -11.48
C GLU A 83 -7.19 24.17 -10.08
N GLU A 84 -8.16 23.26 -10.02
CA GLU A 84 -8.56 22.56 -8.79
C GLU A 84 -7.36 21.78 -8.19
N HIS A 85 -6.48 21.26 -9.04
CA HIS A 85 -5.29 20.54 -8.58
C HIS A 85 -4.30 21.43 -7.86
N LEU A 86 -4.03 22.63 -8.37
CA LEU A 86 -3.15 23.59 -7.73
C LEU A 86 -3.69 24.03 -6.37
N GLU A 87 -4.99 24.33 -6.29
CA GLU A 87 -5.65 24.64 -5.01
C GLU A 87 -5.55 23.47 -4.00
N HIS A 88 -5.75 22.24 -4.46
CA HIS A 88 -5.65 21.05 -3.61
C HIS A 88 -4.21 20.80 -3.12
N ILE A 89 -3.20 21.07 -3.95
CA ILE A 89 -1.79 21.01 -3.55
C ILE A 89 -1.54 22.01 -2.42
N GLU A 90 -1.96 23.26 -2.60
CA GLU A 90 -1.77 24.32 -1.61
C GLU A 90 -2.47 24.00 -0.29
N LYS A 91 -3.76 23.64 -0.33
CA LYS A 91 -4.54 23.27 0.86
C LYS A 91 -3.89 22.13 1.64
N ARG A 92 -3.42 21.08 0.94
CA ARG A 92 -2.71 19.96 1.59
C ARG A 92 -1.39 20.43 2.23
N LEU A 93 -0.56 21.18 1.49
CA LEU A 93 0.74 21.62 1.98
C LEU A 93 0.60 22.58 3.17
N SER A 94 -0.39 23.46 3.16
CA SER A 94 -0.73 24.33 4.29
C SER A 94 -1.13 23.53 5.53
N ALA A 95 -2.03 22.54 5.39
CA ALA A 95 -2.42 21.68 6.50
C ALA A 95 -1.24 20.89 7.09
N LEU A 96 -0.36 20.34 6.24
CA LEU A 96 0.85 19.66 6.69
C LEU A 96 1.80 20.62 7.43
N ARG A 97 2.00 21.83 6.89
CA ARG A 97 2.86 22.85 7.49
C ARG A 97 2.34 23.30 8.86
N GLU A 98 1.04 23.54 8.98
CA GLU A 98 0.38 23.92 10.23
C GLU A 98 0.52 22.83 11.30
N ALA A 99 0.45 21.56 10.91
CA ALA A 99 0.68 20.42 11.80
C ALA A 99 2.17 20.10 12.04
N GLY A 100 3.10 20.87 11.47
CA GLY A 100 4.54 20.66 11.64
C GLY A 100 5.14 19.50 10.82
N PHE A 101 4.39 18.93 9.88
CA PHE A 101 4.88 17.88 9.01
C PHE A 101 5.72 18.41 7.84
N THR A 102 6.77 17.67 7.52
CA THR A 102 7.69 17.91 6.42
C THR A 102 7.58 16.80 5.37
N VAL A 103 7.53 17.24 4.11
CA VAL A 103 7.48 16.38 2.93
C VAL A 103 8.88 16.19 2.38
N LYS A 104 9.17 15.02 1.78
CA LYS A 104 10.41 14.72 1.08
C LYS A 104 10.30 15.10 -0.40
N PRO A 105 10.94 16.20 -0.87
CA PRO A 105 10.79 16.66 -2.25
C PRO A 105 11.27 15.62 -3.27
N SER A 106 12.37 14.91 -2.99
CA SER A 106 12.94 13.89 -3.87
C SER A 106 12.06 12.64 -4.08
N LYS A 107 10.98 12.48 -3.30
CA LYS A 107 9.98 11.42 -3.48
C LYS A 107 8.59 11.96 -3.85
N THR A 108 8.50 13.25 -4.17
CA THR A 108 7.25 13.90 -4.54
C THR A 108 7.09 13.89 -6.07
N ILE A 109 5.91 13.51 -6.52
CA ILE A 109 5.51 13.44 -7.93
C ILE A 109 4.27 14.32 -8.08
N VAL A 110 4.33 15.30 -8.98
CA VAL A 110 3.30 16.35 -9.10
C VAL A 110 2.58 16.28 -10.45
N GLY A 111 1.25 16.34 -10.40
CA GLY A 111 0.42 16.65 -11.56
C GLY A 111 0.31 15.59 -12.65
N CYS A 112 0.46 14.31 -12.33
CA CYS A 112 0.45 13.24 -13.33
C CYS A 112 -0.97 12.76 -13.66
N GLU A 113 -1.18 12.26 -14.87
CA GLU A 113 -2.44 11.58 -15.26
C GLU A 113 -2.59 10.17 -14.69
N HIS A 114 -1.45 9.53 -14.42
CA HIS A 114 -1.36 8.23 -13.78
C HIS A 114 -0.29 8.26 -12.70
N ILE A 115 -0.50 7.52 -11.63
CA ILE A 115 0.44 7.48 -10.52
C ILE A 115 0.47 6.10 -9.88
N ASN A 116 1.67 5.68 -9.47
CA ASN A 116 1.81 4.53 -8.59
C ASN A 116 1.51 4.96 -7.15
N PHE A 117 0.49 4.34 -6.55
CA PHE A 117 0.12 4.53 -5.16
C PHE A 117 -0.30 3.18 -4.55
N LEU A 118 0.30 2.83 -3.40
CA LEU A 118 0.02 1.59 -2.66
C LEU A 118 0.01 0.35 -3.56
N GLY A 119 1.08 0.13 -4.34
CA GLY A 119 1.20 -1.06 -5.19
C GLY A 119 0.22 -1.14 -6.37
N HIS A 120 -0.45 -0.04 -6.69
CA HIS A 120 -1.35 0.07 -7.82
C HIS A 120 -1.02 1.28 -8.69
N ILE A 121 -1.24 1.17 -9.98
CA ILE A 121 -1.25 2.30 -10.90
C ILE A 121 -2.69 2.80 -11.00
N VAL A 122 -2.90 4.07 -10.62
CA VAL A 122 -4.19 4.75 -10.64
C VAL A 122 -4.17 5.83 -11.70
N GLY A 123 -5.17 5.88 -12.58
CA GLY A 123 -5.30 6.93 -13.60
C GLY A 123 -6.31 6.56 -14.67
N LYS A 124 -6.78 7.52 -15.47
CA LYS A 124 -7.73 7.29 -16.60
C LYS A 124 -8.94 6.39 -16.27
N ARG A 125 -9.51 6.51 -15.06
CA ARG A 125 -10.61 5.66 -14.55
C ARG A 125 -10.28 4.16 -14.48
N GLN A 126 -9.00 3.81 -14.45
CA GLN A 126 -8.48 2.46 -14.37
C GLN A 126 -7.65 2.30 -13.10
N LEU A 127 -7.69 1.09 -12.56
CA LEU A 127 -6.80 0.60 -11.52
C LEU A 127 -6.06 -0.59 -12.10
N LYS A 128 -4.72 -0.54 -12.10
CA LYS A 128 -3.87 -1.65 -12.50
C LYS A 128 -2.95 -2.06 -11.34
N PRO A 129 -2.53 -3.33 -11.23
CA PRO A 129 -1.39 -3.70 -10.39
C PRO A 129 -0.13 -2.92 -10.79
N ASP A 130 0.76 -2.65 -9.83
CA ASP A 130 2.09 -2.09 -10.13
C ASP A 130 2.93 -3.04 -11.00
N GLU A 131 3.54 -2.49 -12.05
CA GLU A 131 4.33 -3.25 -13.03
C GLU A 131 5.52 -3.96 -12.38
N ASN A 132 6.22 -3.31 -11.44
CA ASN A 132 7.33 -3.97 -10.74
C ASN A 132 6.86 -5.17 -9.89
N LYS A 133 5.60 -5.15 -9.44
CA LYS A 133 5.02 -6.26 -8.67
C LYS A 133 4.52 -7.36 -9.60
N THR A 134 3.93 -7.02 -10.75
CA THR A 134 3.52 -8.03 -11.73
C THR A 134 4.71 -8.73 -12.38
N GLU A 135 5.82 -8.03 -12.62
CA GLU A 135 7.08 -8.65 -13.07
C GLU A 135 7.62 -9.65 -12.04
N LYS A 136 7.62 -9.28 -10.76
CA LYS A 136 8.00 -10.21 -9.69
C LYS A 136 7.09 -11.43 -9.67
N ILE A 137 5.79 -11.25 -9.87
CA ILE A 137 4.82 -12.34 -9.98
C ILE A 137 5.12 -13.24 -11.18
N ARG A 138 5.42 -12.65 -12.36
CA ARG A 138 5.83 -13.39 -13.57
C ARG A 138 7.03 -14.29 -13.29
N ASN A 139 8.04 -13.73 -12.62
CA ASN A 139 9.32 -14.39 -12.31
C ASN A 139 9.33 -15.19 -11.00
N LEU A 140 8.20 -15.37 -10.33
CA LEU A 140 8.13 -16.22 -9.13
C LEU A 140 8.65 -17.62 -9.48
N LYS A 141 9.45 -18.20 -8.59
CA LYS A 141 9.88 -19.62 -8.64
C LYS A 141 8.80 -20.53 -8.07
N VAL A 142 8.85 -21.82 -8.43
CA VAL A 142 7.99 -22.84 -7.81
C VAL A 142 8.39 -22.97 -6.34
N PRO A 143 7.45 -22.83 -5.40
CA PRO A 143 7.77 -23.00 -3.99
C PRO A 143 8.01 -24.47 -3.67
N THR A 144 9.00 -24.73 -2.83
CA THR A 144 9.40 -26.05 -2.34
C THR A 144 8.97 -26.28 -0.89
N THR A 145 8.67 -25.20 -0.16
CA THR A 145 8.27 -25.25 1.25
C THR A 145 6.93 -24.58 1.52
N LYS A 146 6.27 -25.00 2.62
CA LYS A 146 5.05 -24.34 3.10
C LYS A 146 5.21 -22.84 3.35
N LYS A 147 6.38 -22.42 3.85
CA LYS A 147 6.67 -21.01 4.13
C LYS A 147 6.65 -20.19 2.84
N GLU A 148 7.25 -20.74 1.77
CA GLU A 148 7.25 -20.11 0.45
C GLU A 148 5.84 -20.05 -0.15
N VAL A 149 5.04 -21.13 -0.05
CA VAL A 149 3.64 -21.10 -0.51
C VAL A 149 2.83 -20.05 0.23
N ARG A 150 2.95 -19.95 1.56
CA ARG A 150 2.27 -18.91 2.35
C ARG A 150 2.68 -17.50 1.93
N SER A 151 3.96 -17.29 1.68
CA SER A 151 4.48 -16.00 1.20
C SER A 151 3.91 -15.63 -0.18
N ILE A 152 3.91 -16.58 -1.12
CA ILE A 152 3.34 -16.39 -2.46
C ILE A 152 1.84 -16.13 -2.37
N LEU A 153 1.09 -16.93 -1.61
CA LEU A 153 -0.35 -16.73 -1.42
C LEU A 153 -0.66 -15.36 -0.81
N GLY A 154 0.15 -14.88 0.14
CA GLY A 154 0.01 -13.53 0.69
C GLY A 154 0.11 -12.45 -0.40
N LEU A 155 1.10 -12.55 -1.28
CA LEU A 155 1.27 -11.63 -2.41
C LEU A 155 0.12 -11.73 -3.43
N LEU A 156 -0.31 -12.95 -3.78
CA LEU A 156 -1.40 -13.15 -4.73
C LEU A 156 -2.74 -12.66 -4.16
N ASN A 157 -2.97 -12.87 -2.86
CA ASN A 157 -4.17 -12.42 -2.17
C ASN A 157 -4.28 -10.89 -2.13
N TYR A 158 -3.17 -10.16 -2.12
CA TYR A 158 -3.17 -8.70 -2.25
C TYR A 158 -3.79 -8.23 -3.57
N TYR A 159 -3.55 -8.97 -4.67
CA TYR A 159 -4.09 -8.69 -5.99
C TYR A 159 -5.33 -9.53 -6.35
N ARG A 160 -5.95 -10.22 -5.39
CA ARG A 160 -7.11 -11.12 -5.65
C ARG A 160 -8.26 -10.45 -6.41
N ARG A 161 -8.45 -9.14 -6.25
CA ARG A 161 -9.52 -8.37 -6.90
C ARG A 161 -9.44 -8.36 -8.43
N PHE A 162 -8.25 -8.63 -8.97
CA PHE A 162 -8.00 -8.69 -10.42
C PHE A 162 -8.23 -10.09 -10.99
N VAL A 163 -8.50 -11.09 -10.15
CA VAL A 163 -8.66 -12.48 -10.55
C VAL A 163 -10.09 -12.93 -10.20
N HIS A 164 -10.90 -13.16 -11.23
CA HIS A 164 -12.24 -13.70 -11.05
C HIS A 164 -12.17 -15.07 -10.36
N ASN A 165 -13.04 -15.31 -9.37
CA ASN A 165 -13.08 -16.53 -8.56
C ASN A 165 -11.72 -16.95 -7.96
N PHE A 166 -10.89 -15.98 -7.55
CA PHE A 166 -9.56 -16.23 -6.98
C PHE A 166 -9.54 -17.34 -5.93
N SER A 167 -10.51 -17.37 -5.01
CA SER A 167 -10.57 -18.36 -3.93
C SER A 167 -10.66 -19.80 -4.43
N ALA A 168 -11.44 -20.04 -5.49
CA ALA A 168 -11.57 -21.38 -6.09
C ALA A 168 -10.28 -21.77 -6.82
N ILE A 169 -9.68 -20.84 -7.56
CA ILE A 169 -8.44 -21.09 -8.30
C ILE A 169 -7.26 -21.33 -7.34
N ALA A 170 -7.19 -20.58 -6.23
CA ALA A 170 -6.13 -20.68 -5.24
C ALA A 170 -6.33 -21.83 -4.22
N GLN A 171 -7.45 -22.57 -4.29
CA GLN A 171 -7.74 -23.64 -3.34
C GLN A 171 -6.64 -24.71 -3.28
N PRO A 172 -6.14 -25.28 -4.40
CA PRO A 172 -5.08 -26.29 -4.34
C PRO A 172 -3.79 -25.78 -3.70
N LEU A 173 -3.46 -24.50 -3.92
CA LEU A 173 -2.31 -23.85 -3.27
C LEU A 173 -2.54 -23.67 -1.77
N THR A 174 -3.78 -23.39 -1.36
CA THR A 174 -4.16 -23.21 0.05
C THR A 174 -4.10 -24.54 0.81
N GLU A 175 -4.49 -25.64 0.18
CA GLU A 175 -4.38 -27.00 0.72
C GLU A 175 -2.94 -27.35 1.14
N LEU A 176 -1.95 -26.92 0.36
CA LEU A 176 -0.53 -27.12 0.66
C LEU A 176 -0.09 -26.42 1.97
N THR A 177 -0.83 -25.42 2.44
CA THR A 177 -0.48 -24.66 3.66
C THR A 177 -1.10 -25.20 4.94
N LYS A 178 -1.99 -26.21 4.84
CA LYS A 178 -2.67 -26.83 5.99
C LYS A 178 -1.66 -27.45 6.96
N LYS A 179 -2.07 -27.58 8.22
CA LYS A 179 -1.24 -28.22 9.27
C LYS A 179 -0.91 -29.66 8.91
N SER A 180 -1.88 -30.40 8.36
CA SER A 180 -1.76 -31.80 7.94
C SER A 180 -0.77 -32.06 6.80
N SER A 181 -0.50 -31.06 5.95
CA SER A 181 0.43 -31.22 4.81
C SER A 181 1.89 -31.35 5.28
N PRO A 182 2.82 -31.92 4.50
CA PRO A 182 4.24 -31.94 4.85
C PRO A 182 4.94 -30.58 4.65
N ASN A 183 6.00 -30.28 5.40
CA ASN A 183 6.74 -29.01 5.27
C ASN A 183 7.43 -28.86 3.91
N LYS A 184 7.96 -29.98 3.40
CA LYS A 184 8.41 -30.13 2.02
C LYS A 184 7.19 -30.41 1.17
N ILE A 185 6.94 -29.54 0.20
CA ILE A 185 5.72 -29.60 -0.61
C ILE A 185 5.91 -30.54 -1.79
N VAL A 186 4.90 -31.38 -2.01
CA VAL A 186 4.73 -32.10 -3.27
C VAL A 186 3.96 -31.17 -4.19
N TRP A 187 4.67 -30.60 -5.17
CA TRP A 187 4.07 -29.71 -6.15
C TRP A 187 3.36 -30.52 -7.23
N THR A 188 2.03 -30.51 -7.22
CA THR A 188 1.22 -31.28 -8.18
C THR A 188 1.07 -30.52 -9.51
N PRO A 189 0.78 -31.22 -10.62
CA PRO A 189 0.42 -30.57 -11.89
C PRO A 189 -0.74 -29.59 -11.76
N GLU A 190 -1.75 -29.92 -10.93
CA GLU A 190 -2.86 -29.02 -10.62
C GLU A 190 -2.37 -27.71 -9.97
N CYS A 191 -1.45 -27.79 -9.00
CA CYS A 191 -0.87 -26.60 -8.38
C CYS A 191 -0.13 -25.72 -9.39
N GLN A 192 0.57 -26.34 -10.36
CA GLN A 192 1.24 -25.61 -11.43
C GLN A 192 0.23 -24.90 -12.33
N GLU A 193 -0.81 -25.60 -12.77
CA GLU A 193 -1.87 -25.04 -13.62
C GLU A 193 -2.58 -23.87 -12.95
N ARG A 194 -2.99 -24.02 -11.69
CA ARG A 194 -3.66 -22.94 -10.93
C ARG A 194 -2.77 -21.73 -10.75
N ARG A 195 -1.48 -21.96 -10.46
CA ARG A 195 -0.51 -20.87 -10.32
C ARG A 195 -0.32 -20.13 -11.64
N ASP A 196 -0.21 -20.84 -12.75
CA ASP A 196 -0.03 -20.23 -14.06
C ASP A 196 -1.30 -19.49 -14.52
N ALA A 197 -2.48 -20.01 -14.20
CA ALA A 197 -3.75 -19.31 -14.40
C ALA A 197 -3.80 -17.98 -13.62
N ILE A 198 -3.44 -17.98 -12.33
CA ILE A 198 -3.39 -16.75 -11.51
C ILE A 198 -2.34 -15.79 -12.07
N LYS A 199 -1.13 -16.28 -12.40
CA LYS A 199 -0.08 -15.46 -13.01
C LYS A 199 -0.55 -14.83 -14.31
N LYS A 200 -1.23 -15.59 -15.17
CA LYS A 200 -1.79 -15.10 -16.42
C LYS A 200 -2.78 -13.98 -16.13
N CYS A 201 -3.81 -14.19 -15.29
CA CYS A 201 -4.77 -13.15 -14.94
C CYS A 201 -4.13 -11.87 -14.37
N LEU A 202 -3.07 -11.99 -13.57
CA LEU A 202 -2.37 -10.85 -12.96
C LEU A 202 -1.40 -10.13 -13.90
N THR A 203 -0.99 -10.77 -14.99
CA THR A 203 -0.02 -10.22 -15.97
C THR A 203 -0.65 -9.89 -17.32
N SER A 204 -1.80 -10.47 -17.64
CA SER A 204 -2.69 -10.04 -18.72
C SER A 204 -3.50 -8.84 -18.23
N GLU A 205 -3.95 -7.98 -19.14
CA GLU A 205 -4.96 -6.99 -18.77
C GLU A 205 -6.25 -7.71 -18.33
N PRO A 206 -6.64 -7.53 -17.06
CA PRO A 206 -7.90 -6.86 -16.84
C PRO A 206 -7.70 -5.57 -16.08
N LEU A 207 -8.33 -4.53 -16.61
CA LEU A 207 -8.41 -3.21 -16.01
C LEU A 207 -9.62 -3.21 -15.09
N LEU A 208 -9.40 -3.15 -13.78
CA LEU A 208 -10.50 -2.79 -12.91
C LEU A 208 -10.87 -1.35 -13.21
N LYS A 209 -12.07 -1.15 -13.75
CA LYS A 209 -12.64 0.18 -13.91
C LYS A 209 -13.05 0.69 -12.54
N VAL A 210 -12.77 1.95 -12.28
CA VAL A 210 -13.22 2.57 -11.04
C VAL A 210 -14.76 2.62 -11.04
N PRO A 211 -15.44 2.15 -9.98
CA PRO A 211 -16.91 2.07 -9.91
C PRO A 211 -17.61 3.37 -10.29
N ASP A 212 -18.53 3.32 -11.25
CA ASP A 212 -19.34 4.48 -11.68
C ASP A 212 -20.67 4.51 -10.93
N PRO A 213 -20.88 5.44 -9.98
CA PRO A 213 -22.10 5.49 -9.20
C PRO A 213 -23.33 5.90 -10.02
N SER A 214 -23.16 6.42 -11.24
CA SER A 214 -24.27 6.77 -12.12
C SER A 214 -24.87 5.55 -12.86
N LYS A 215 -24.25 4.37 -12.73
CA LYS A 215 -24.69 3.14 -13.39
C LYS A 215 -25.17 2.11 -12.37
N PRO A 216 -26.14 1.26 -12.72
CA PRO A 216 -26.52 0.15 -11.87
C PRO A 216 -25.35 -0.83 -11.73
N PHE A 217 -25.18 -1.37 -10.53
CA PHE A 217 -24.22 -2.43 -10.25
C PHE A 217 -24.90 -3.78 -10.46
N VAL A 218 -24.22 -4.68 -11.17
CA VAL A 218 -24.64 -6.08 -11.34
C VAL A 218 -23.64 -6.95 -10.60
N VAL A 219 -24.14 -7.88 -9.80
CA VAL A 219 -23.35 -8.83 -8.99
C VAL A 219 -23.53 -10.22 -9.56
#